data_AF-A0A2H0P1N2-F1
#
_entry.id   AF-A0A2H0P1N2-F1
#
_cell.length_a   1.000
_cell.length_b   1.000
_cell.length_c   1.000
_cell.angle_alpha   90.00
_cell.angle_beta   90.00
_cell.angle_gamma   90.00
#
_symmetry.space_group_name_H-M   'P 1'
#
loop_
_entity.id
_entity.type
_entity.pdbx_description
1 polymer ?
#
loop_
_entity_poly.entity_id
_entity_poly.type
_entity_poly.pdbx_seq_one_letter_code
_entity_poly.pdbx_strand_id
1 'polypeptide(L)'
;MLRIMLVAGLLASPLFAVKTACAQEILSGSLIDALTTIEKPELGGVFTYVGEANAPRAFADLIARDAKAMKRYTTRLMSDRKIAGGLTAWDHEVCATLVTYYAGVAMPGIKRPDAKRLKALNDCVLAPVMDFQEIVSRRKK
;
A
#
# COMPACT_ATOMS: atom_id res chain seq x y z
N MET A 1 55.02 -27.50 16.03
CA MET A 1 55.06 -26.62 14.84
C MET A 1 53.73 -26.71 14.12
N LEU A 2 53.03 -25.57 14.04
CA LEU A 2 51.69 -25.34 13.53
C LEU A 2 51.70 -25.41 11.98
N ARG A 3 50.76 -26.12 11.34
CA ARG A 3 50.47 -25.95 9.91
C ARG A 3 49.00 -25.58 9.73
N ILE A 4 48.84 -24.39 9.18
CA ILE A 4 47.63 -23.60 9.00
C ILE A 4 46.86 -24.10 7.76
N MET A 5 45.54 -23.96 7.86
CA MET A 5 44.48 -24.22 6.88
C MET A 5 44.69 -23.57 5.50
N LEU A 6 44.11 -24.18 4.46
CA LEU A 6 43.54 -23.42 3.35
C LEU A 6 42.31 -24.17 2.78
N VAL A 7 41.11 -23.75 3.19
CA VAL A 7 39.84 -24.13 2.55
C VAL A 7 39.49 -23.03 1.57
N ALA A 8 39.64 -23.29 0.27
CA ALA A 8 39.23 -22.40 -0.79
C ALA A 8 37.70 -22.51 -1.01
N GLY A 9 36.94 -21.72 -0.26
CA GLY A 9 35.50 -21.53 -0.48
C GLY A 9 35.26 -20.46 -1.54
N LEU A 10 35.03 -20.90 -2.78
CA LEU A 10 34.64 -20.04 -3.89
C LEU A 10 33.17 -19.62 -3.72
N LEU A 11 32.93 -18.43 -3.17
CA LEU A 11 31.60 -17.81 -3.12
C LEU A 11 31.25 -17.23 -4.50
N ALA A 12 30.46 -17.96 -5.27
CA ALA A 12 29.79 -17.44 -6.46
C ALA A 12 28.60 -16.59 -6.01
N SER A 13 28.75 -15.27 -6.01
CA SER A 13 27.63 -14.35 -5.84
C SER A 13 26.85 -14.24 -7.15
N PRO A 14 25.54 -14.54 -7.19
CA PRO A 14 24.72 -14.21 -8.35
C PRO A 14 24.58 -12.68 -8.42
N LEU A 15 25.08 -12.11 -9.51
CA LEU A 15 24.76 -10.75 -9.94
C LEU A 15 23.24 -10.68 -10.15
N PHE A 16 22.53 -10.11 -9.20
CA PHE A 16 21.13 -9.72 -9.40
C PHE A 16 21.10 -8.65 -10.49
N ALA A 17 20.72 -9.06 -11.69
CA ALA A 17 20.36 -8.16 -12.77
C ALA A 17 19.15 -7.33 -12.31
N VAL A 18 19.40 -6.07 -11.91
CA VAL A 18 18.34 -5.08 -11.70
C VAL A 18 17.75 -4.78 -13.08
N LYS A 19 16.61 -5.40 -13.37
CA LYS A 19 15.83 -5.11 -14.58
C LYS A 19 15.12 -3.78 -14.36
N THR A 20 15.78 -2.67 -14.70
CA THR A 20 15.15 -1.35 -14.76
C THR A 20 14.24 -1.33 -15.99
N ALA A 21 13.04 -1.87 -15.84
CA ALA A 21 12.00 -1.72 -16.84
C ALA A 21 11.44 -0.30 -16.74
N CYS A 22 11.86 0.60 -17.62
CA CYS A 22 11.07 1.76 -17.99
C CYS A 22 9.85 1.29 -18.82
N ALA A 23 8.98 0.51 -18.22
CA ALA A 23 7.62 0.35 -18.71
C ALA A 23 6.84 1.54 -18.15
N GLN A 24 6.06 2.23 -19.00
CA GLN A 24 4.94 3.01 -18.48
C GLN A 24 4.04 2.01 -17.73
N GLU A 25 4.25 1.89 -16.43
CA GLU A 25 3.40 1.08 -15.56
C GLU A 25 2.01 1.71 -15.62
N ILE A 26 1.09 1.02 -16.29
CA ILE A 26 -0.32 1.37 -16.29
C ILE A 26 -0.73 1.41 -14.81
N LEU A 27 -1.20 2.57 -14.35
CA LEU A 27 -1.59 2.75 -12.95
C LEU A 27 -2.58 1.66 -12.54
N SER A 28 -2.29 0.99 -11.42
CA SER A 28 -3.17 -0.01 -10.85
C SER A 28 -4.60 0.53 -10.70
N GLY A 29 -5.59 -0.28 -11.09
CA GLY A 29 -7.01 0.06 -10.94
C GLY A 29 -7.37 0.43 -9.50
N SER A 30 -6.74 -0.22 -8.50
CA SER A 30 -6.92 0.09 -7.08
C SER A 30 -6.49 1.52 -6.73
N LEU A 31 -5.37 1.99 -7.30
CA LEU A 31 -4.89 3.35 -7.08
C LEU A 31 -5.84 4.38 -7.71
N ILE A 32 -6.30 4.16 -8.94
CA ILE A 32 -7.23 5.07 -9.62
C ILE A 32 -8.55 5.16 -8.84
N ASP A 33 -9.09 4.03 -8.38
CA ASP A 33 -10.28 3.97 -7.54
C ASP A 33 -10.06 4.70 -6.20
N ALA A 34 -8.89 4.52 -5.59
CA ALA A 34 -8.51 5.20 -4.34
C ALA A 34 -8.40 6.72 -4.50
N LEU A 35 -7.74 7.19 -5.57
CA LEU A 35 -7.61 8.62 -5.88
C LEU A 35 -8.97 9.26 -6.16
N THR A 36 -9.83 8.58 -6.91
CA THR A 36 -11.21 9.02 -7.16
C THR A 36 -12.01 9.09 -5.86
N THR A 37 -11.87 8.09 -4.99
CA THR A 37 -12.54 8.03 -3.68
C THR A 37 -12.18 9.20 -2.77
N ILE A 38 -10.92 9.64 -2.79
CA ILE A 38 -10.47 10.79 -2.00
C ILE A 38 -10.69 12.14 -2.71
N GLU A 39 -11.38 12.13 -3.87
CA GLU A 39 -11.66 13.30 -4.70
C GLU A 39 -10.39 14.01 -5.20
N LYS A 40 -9.34 13.24 -5.51
CA LYS A 40 -8.08 13.76 -6.08
C LYS A 40 -7.63 13.01 -7.34
N PRO A 41 -8.50 12.83 -8.36
CA PRO A 41 -8.13 12.11 -9.59
C PRO A 41 -6.98 12.79 -10.35
N GLU A 42 -6.79 14.11 -10.20
CA GLU A 42 -5.72 14.89 -10.82
C GLU A 42 -4.32 14.44 -10.38
N LEU A 43 -4.20 13.82 -9.20
CA LEU A 43 -2.93 13.27 -8.73
C LEU A 43 -2.53 12.00 -9.48
N GLY A 44 -3.40 11.41 -10.31
CA GLY A 44 -3.06 10.25 -11.12
C GLY A 44 -1.81 10.48 -11.96
N GLY A 45 -1.68 11.67 -12.57
CA GLY A 45 -0.49 12.06 -13.32
C GLY A 45 0.77 12.27 -12.49
N VAL A 46 0.67 12.44 -11.17
CA VAL A 46 1.82 12.48 -10.26
C VAL A 46 2.27 11.05 -9.93
N PHE A 47 1.31 10.14 -9.74
CA PHE A 47 1.61 8.75 -9.43
C PHE A 47 2.20 7.97 -10.61
N THR A 48 2.13 8.47 -11.85
CA THR A 48 2.86 7.87 -12.99
C THR A 48 4.38 7.96 -12.85
N TYR A 49 4.88 8.85 -11.99
CA TYR A 49 6.31 8.98 -11.67
C TYR A 49 6.72 8.17 -10.43
N VAL A 50 5.76 7.52 -9.77
CA VAL A 50 6.00 6.65 -8.60
C VAL A 50 5.92 5.21 -9.10
N GLY A 51 7.00 4.45 -8.99
CA GLY A 51 6.97 3.03 -9.35
C GLY A 51 5.89 2.27 -8.59
N GLU A 52 5.24 1.30 -9.23
CA GLU A 52 4.02 0.65 -8.74
C GLU A 52 4.20 0.05 -7.33
N ALA A 53 5.36 -0.55 -7.06
CA ALA A 53 5.73 -1.09 -5.76
C ALA A 53 5.77 -0.05 -4.62
N ASN A 54 5.96 1.24 -4.94
CA ASN A 54 5.98 2.33 -3.97
C ASN A 54 4.67 3.11 -3.92
N ALA A 55 3.75 2.89 -4.86
CA ALA A 55 2.48 3.61 -4.94
C ALA A 55 1.60 3.46 -3.69
N PRO A 56 1.45 2.25 -3.07
CA PRO A 56 0.71 2.11 -1.81
C PRO A 56 1.25 3.00 -0.70
N ARG A 57 2.59 3.05 -0.56
CA ARG A 57 3.26 3.84 0.48
C ARG A 57 3.12 5.35 0.23
N ALA A 58 3.33 5.78 -1.00
CA ALA A 58 3.14 7.19 -1.39
C ALA A 58 1.69 7.64 -1.18
N PHE A 59 0.72 6.77 -1.50
CA PHE A 59 -0.69 7.04 -1.24
C PHE A 59 -0.99 7.09 0.27
N ALA A 60 -0.43 6.18 1.07
CA ALA A 60 -0.54 6.20 2.53
C ALA A 60 0.00 7.52 3.11
N ASP A 61 1.15 8.01 2.65
CA ASP A 61 1.71 9.31 3.03
C ASP A 61 0.76 10.48 2.71
N LEU A 62 0.18 10.47 1.51
CA LEU A 62 -0.79 11.48 1.08
C LEU A 62 -2.00 11.52 2.02
N ILE A 63 -2.62 10.38 2.30
CA ILE A 63 -3.84 10.34 3.12
C ILE A 63 -3.57 10.49 4.61
N ALA A 64 -2.38 10.12 5.10
CA ALA A 64 -2.01 10.32 6.51
C ALA A 64 -1.95 11.81 6.91
N ARG A 65 -1.67 12.69 5.93
CA ARG A 65 -1.60 14.15 6.10
C ARG A 65 -2.95 14.85 5.92
N ASP A 66 -3.94 14.17 5.34
CA ASP A 66 -5.26 14.72 5.02
C ASP A 66 -6.37 13.92 5.71
N ALA A 67 -6.87 14.43 6.83
CA ALA A 67 -7.90 13.78 7.63
C ALA A 67 -9.21 13.53 6.86
N LYS A 68 -9.54 14.36 5.85
CA LYS A 68 -10.73 14.16 5.01
C LYS A 68 -10.50 13.00 4.05
N ALA A 69 -9.35 12.98 3.37
CA ALA A 69 -8.97 11.88 2.50
C ALA A 69 -8.91 10.55 3.25
N MET A 70 -8.28 10.53 4.43
CA MET A 70 -8.24 9.36 5.33
C MET A 70 -9.65 8.85 5.66
N LYS A 71 -10.56 9.75 6.04
CA LYS A 71 -11.95 9.39 6.38
C LYS A 71 -12.67 8.80 5.17
N ARG A 72 -12.54 9.39 3.98
CA ARG A 72 -13.17 8.90 2.73
C ARG A 72 -12.64 7.52 2.37
N TYR A 73 -11.32 7.37 2.35
CA TYR A 73 -10.66 6.11 2.03
C TYR A 73 -11.05 4.99 3.01
N THR A 74 -10.98 5.25 4.32
CA THR A 74 -11.37 4.24 5.34
C THR A 74 -12.86 3.88 5.22
N THR A 75 -13.73 4.83 4.90
CA THR A 75 -15.16 4.55 4.65
C THR A 75 -15.34 3.61 3.46
N ARG A 76 -14.61 3.84 2.36
CA ARG A 76 -14.64 2.97 1.19
C ARG A 76 -14.19 1.55 1.54
N LEU A 77 -13.05 1.40 2.21
CA LEU A 77 -12.54 0.09 2.63
C LEU A 77 -13.56 -0.68 3.49
N MET A 78 -14.19 -0.01 4.45
CA MET A 78 -15.21 -0.64 5.29
C MET A 78 -16.44 -1.06 4.47
N SER A 79 -16.82 -0.26 3.47
CA SER A 79 -17.90 -0.60 2.54
C SER A 79 -17.53 -1.80 1.66
N ASP A 80 -16.34 -1.81 1.09
CA ASP A 80 -15.84 -2.88 0.23
C ASP A 80 -15.75 -4.19 0.99
N ARG A 81 -15.16 -4.17 2.19
CA ARG A 81 -15.11 -5.34 3.06
C ARG A 81 -16.51 -5.86 3.39
N LYS A 82 -17.49 -4.98 3.60
CA LYS A 82 -18.87 -5.37 3.92
C LYS A 82 -19.61 -5.96 2.71
N ILE A 83 -19.45 -5.36 1.54
CA ILE A 83 -20.19 -5.71 0.32
C ILE A 83 -19.50 -6.84 -0.43
N ALA A 84 -18.21 -6.69 -0.70
CA ALA A 84 -17.42 -7.65 -1.46
C ALA A 84 -16.89 -8.80 -0.59
N GLY A 85 -16.72 -8.60 0.72
CA GLY A 85 -16.18 -9.61 1.64
C GLY A 85 -14.65 -9.58 1.76
N GLY A 86 -13.98 -8.63 1.13
CA GLY A 86 -12.52 -8.54 1.11
C GLY A 86 -12.02 -7.22 0.52
N LEU A 87 -10.70 -7.09 0.44
CA LEU A 87 -9.97 -5.91 -0.02
C LEU A 87 -8.85 -6.32 -0.98
N THR A 88 -8.32 -5.37 -1.78
CA THR A 88 -7.21 -5.70 -2.68
C THR A 88 -5.89 -5.81 -1.93
N ALA A 89 -4.93 -6.57 -2.48
CA ALA A 89 -3.57 -6.64 -1.92
C ALA A 89 -2.95 -5.23 -1.77
N TRP A 90 -3.20 -4.37 -2.76
CA TRP A 90 -2.79 -2.96 -2.73
C TRP A 90 -3.38 -2.21 -1.54
N ASP A 91 -4.67 -2.39 -1.25
CA ASP A 91 -5.33 -1.75 -0.10
C ASP A 91 -4.77 -2.25 1.24
N HIS A 92 -4.41 -3.54 1.33
CA HIS A 92 -3.76 -4.12 2.49
C HIS A 92 -2.40 -3.46 2.75
N GLU A 93 -1.60 -3.25 1.70
CA GLU A 93 -0.30 -2.57 1.82
C GLU A 93 -0.46 -1.12 2.30
N VAL A 94 -1.45 -0.39 1.79
CA VAL A 94 -1.78 0.95 2.29
C VAL A 94 -2.15 0.90 3.77
N CYS A 95 -3.04 -0.02 4.17
CA CYS A 95 -3.47 -0.12 5.56
C CYS A 95 -2.33 -0.51 6.50
N ALA A 96 -1.49 -1.47 6.11
CA ALA A 96 -0.32 -1.89 6.89
C ALA A 96 0.70 -0.74 7.04
N THR A 97 0.91 0.04 5.98
CA THR A 97 1.76 1.24 6.01
C THR A 97 1.21 2.27 7.00
N LEU A 98 -0.09 2.56 6.95
CA LEU A 98 -0.73 3.49 7.87
C LEU A 98 -0.68 3.03 9.32
N VAL A 99 -0.94 1.74 9.58
CA VAL A 99 -0.83 1.17 10.93
C VAL A 99 0.60 1.35 11.45
N THR A 100 1.61 1.10 10.61
CA THR A 100 3.02 1.32 10.95
C THR A 100 3.30 2.80 11.28
N TYR A 101 2.80 3.73 10.47
CA TYR A 101 2.96 5.18 10.72
C TYR A 101 2.37 5.62 12.06
N TYR A 102 1.24 5.05 12.45
CA TYR A 102 0.57 5.41 13.71
C TYR A 102 1.06 4.59 14.92
N ALA A 103 1.74 3.47 14.69
CA ALA A 103 2.43 2.71 15.74
C ALA A 103 3.77 3.35 16.12
N GLY A 104 4.45 3.99 15.17
CA GLY A 104 5.73 4.66 15.37
C GLY A 104 5.67 5.99 16.12
N VAL A 105 6.84 6.63 16.26
CA VAL A 105 6.97 8.00 16.80
C VAL A 105 6.21 8.95 15.87
N ALA A 106 5.38 9.83 16.45
CA ALA A 106 4.55 10.75 15.70
C ALA A 106 5.37 11.54 14.67
N MET A 107 5.13 11.28 13.38
CA MET A 107 5.78 12.02 12.31
C MET A 107 5.29 13.48 12.31
N PRO A 108 6.18 14.47 12.15
CA PRO A 108 5.80 15.87 12.09
C PRO A 108 4.70 16.13 11.04
N GLY A 109 3.61 16.78 11.45
CA GLY A 109 2.49 17.11 10.57
C GLY A 109 1.47 15.99 10.34
N ILE A 110 1.67 14.79 10.90
CA ILE A 110 0.69 13.70 10.84
C ILE A 110 -0.07 13.66 12.16
N LYS A 111 -1.36 13.97 12.11
CA LYS A 111 -2.25 13.83 13.27
C LYS A 111 -2.70 12.38 13.38
N ARG A 112 -2.57 11.81 14.58
CA ARG A 112 -3.09 10.47 14.87
C ARG A 112 -4.62 10.47 14.66
N PRO A 113 -5.19 9.54 13.88
CA PRO A 113 -6.62 9.44 13.72
C PRO A 113 -7.27 8.93 15.02
N ASP A 114 -8.58 9.11 15.14
CA ASP A 114 -9.32 8.59 16.30
C ASP A 114 -9.25 7.05 16.41
N ALA A 115 -9.57 6.55 17.61
CA ALA A 115 -9.51 5.12 17.91
C ALA A 115 -10.42 4.27 16.99
N LYS A 116 -11.56 4.82 16.55
CA LYS A 116 -12.49 4.12 15.66
C LYS A 116 -11.87 3.89 14.29
N ARG A 117 -11.18 4.89 13.74
CA ARG A 117 -10.45 4.80 12.47
C ARG A 117 -9.23 3.91 12.58
N LEU A 118 -8.46 4.00 13.66
CA LEU A 118 -7.35 3.08 13.89
C LEU A 118 -7.82 1.63 13.96
N LYS A 119 -8.92 1.35 14.66
CA LYS A 119 -9.53 0.02 14.68
C LYS A 119 -9.96 -0.41 13.29
N ALA A 120 -10.61 0.47 12.51
CA ALA A 120 -11.01 0.17 11.15
C ALA A 120 -9.82 -0.21 10.26
N LEU A 121 -8.70 0.52 10.34
CA LEU A 121 -7.49 0.19 9.59
C LEU A 121 -6.93 -1.18 9.98
N ASN A 122 -6.84 -1.48 11.28
CA ASN A 122 -6.40 -2.80 11.75
C ASN A 122 -7.34 -3.91 11.26
N ASP A 123 -8.65 -3.70 11.35
CA ASP A 123 -9.61 -4.69 10.88
C ASP A 123 -9.53 -4.88 9.34
N CYS A 124 -9.13 -3.85 8.58
CA CYS A 124 -8.91 -3.93 7.14
C CYS A 124 -7.64 -4.74 6.80
N VAL A 125 -6.57 -4.62 7.58
CA VAL A 125 -5.35 -5.45 7.41
C VAL A 125 -5.67 -6.95 7.54
N LEU A 126 -6.68 -7.31 8.34
CA LEU A 126 -7.11 -8.69 8.57
C LEU A 126 -8.20 -9.18 7.60
N ALA A 127 -8.63 -8.36 6.64
CA ALA A 127 -9.64 -8.76 5.68
C ALA A 127 -9.11 -9.84 4.70
N PRO A 128 -9.99 -10.63 4.08
CA PRO A 128 -9.58 -11.48 2.96
C PRO A 128 -9.07 -10.64 1.78
N VAL A 129 -7.99 -11.11 1.14
CA VAL A 129 -7.48 -10.50 -0.09
C VAL A 129 -8.30 -10.98 -1.27
N MET A 130 -8.72 -10.06 -2.13
CA MET A 130 -9.53 -10.32 -3.33
C MET A 130 -9.00 -9.54 -4.54
N ASP A 131 -9.35 -10.00 -5.74
CA ASP A 131 -9.05 -9.29 -6.98
C ASP A 131 -9.87 -7.99 -7.10
N PHE A 132 -9.26 -6.95 -7.66
CA PHE A 132 -9.91 -5.65 -7.84
C PHE A 132 -11.18 -5.74 -8.69
N GLN A 133 -11.17 -6.48 -9.80
CA GLN A 133 -12.32 -6.62 -10.68
C GLN A 133 -13.47 -7.33 -9.97
N GLU A 134 -13.16 -8.30 -9.12
CA GLU A 134 -14.16 -8.99 -8.32
C GLU A 134 -14.84 -8.03 -7.34
N ILE A 135 -14.08 -7.21 -6.61
CA ILE A 135 -14.63 -6.19 -5.69
C ILE A 135 -15.53 -5.22 -6.46
N VAL A 136 -15.05 -4.67 -7.58
CA VAL A 136 -15.82 -3.72 -8.40
C VAL A 136 -17.11 -4.36 -8.93
N SER A 137 -17.07 -5.63 -9.34
CA SER A 137 -18.26 -6.35 -9.82
C SER A 137 -19.32 -6.52 -8.72
N ARG A 138 -18.90 -6.75 -7.47
CA ARG A 138 -19.79 -6.93 -6.31
C ARG A 138 -20.40 -5.61 -5.85
N ARG A 139 -19.72 -4.46 -6.03
CA ARG A 139 -20.28 -3.12 -5.76
C ARG A 139 -21.46 -2.74 -6.67
N LYS A 140 -21.51 -3.29 -7.88
CA LYS A 140 -22.54 -2.98 -8.90
C LYS A 140 -23.85 -3.77 -8.73
N LYS A 141 -23.89 -4.73 -7.80
CA LYS A 141 -25.08 -5.50 -7.45
C LYS A 141 -25.77 -4.86 -6.25
#